data_AF-A0A358XSS0-F1
#
_entry.id   AF-A0A358XSS0-F1
#
_cell.length_a   1.000
_cell.length_b   1.000
_cell.length_c   1.000
_cell.angle_alpha   90.00
_cell.angle_beta   90.00
_cell.angle_gamma   90.00
#
_symmetry.space_group_name_H-M   'P 1'
#
loop_
_entity.id
_entity.type
_entity.pdbx_description
1 polymer ?
#
loop_
_entity_poly.entity_id
_entity_poly.type
_entity_poly.pdbx_seq_one_letter_code
_entity_poly.pdbx_strand_id
1 'polypeptide(L)'
;MKRVLSLSCFFLLFSACSVHYSPKEYPYVYMQKKDRELKEWKLVWEENFNSPKLDSSKWSRIPAGEADWNRHMSMDDACFGSENGELILKGIKNTDKNSDSRPFLTGGIWSKGKFAFQYGRIEIRAKLGSAKGAWPAMWMLAELDKYGK
;
A
#
# COMPACT_ATOMS: atom_id res chain seq x y z
N MET A 1 -39.23 -62.77 6.70
CA MET A 1 -39.08 -61.29 6.73
C MET A 1 -37.60 -60.95 6.64
N LYS A 2 -37.07 -60.59 5.46
CA LYS A 2 -35.67 -60.19 5.26
C LYS A 2 -35.62 -58.68 5.11
N ARG A 3 -34.99 -57.98 6.07
CA ARG A 3 -34.74 -56.53 6.02
C ARG A 3 -33.48 -56.28 5.21
N VAL A 4 -33.59 -55.56 4.10
CA VAL A 4 -32.45 -55.05 3.34
C VAL A 4 -32.23 -53.61 3.80
N LEU A 5 -31.15 -53.37 4.55
CA LEU A 5 -30.71 -52.00 4.87
C LEU A 5 -30.00 -51.43 3.63
N SER A 6 -30.62 -50.43 3.00
CA SER A 6 -29.95 -49.58 2.01
C SER A 6 -29.20 -48.48 2.76
N LEU A 7 -27.87 -48.53 2.69
CA LEU A 7 -27.00 -47.52 3.28
C LEU A 7 -26.73 -46.45 2.21
N SER A 8 -27.52 -45.38 2.20
CA SER A 8 -27.28 -44.22 1.32
C SER A 8 -26.12 -43.40 1.85
N CYS A 9 -24.95 -43.52 1.22
CA CYS A 9 -23.81 -42.63 1.42
C CYS A 9 -24.15 -41.22 0.90
N PHE A 10 -24.46 -40.29 1.79
CA PHE A 10 -24.55 -38.87 1.48
C PHE A 10 -23.13 -38.29 1.33
N PHE A 11 -22.68 -38.12 0.09
CA PHE A 11 -21.47 -37.35 -0.19
C PHE A 11 -21.78 -35.85 -0.05
N LEU A 12 -21.40 -35.28 1.10
CA LEU A 12 -21.37 -33.83 1.30
C LEU A 12 -20.23 -33.25 0.46
N LEU A 13 -20.57 -32.71 -0.72
CA LEU A 13 -19.66 -31.89 -1.52
C LEU A 13 -19.42 -30.56 -0.79
N PHE A 14 -18.33 -30.48 -0.04
CA PHE A 14 -17.79 -29.21 0.42
C PHE A 14 -17.28 -28.43 -0.80
N SER A 15 -18.15 -27.59 -1.38
CA SER A 15 -17.71 -26.59 -2.35
C SER A 15 -16.93 -25.52 -1.60
N ALA A 16 -15.61 -25.70 -1.55
CA ALA A 16 -14.71 -24.69 -1.04
C ALA A 16 -14.85 -23.45 -1.94
N CYS A 17 -15.48 -22.40 -1.41
CA CYS A 17 -15.54 -21.09 -2.04
C CYS A 17 -14.11 -20.54 -2.15
N SER A 18 -13.45 -20.84 -3.27
CA SER A 18 -12.18 -20.24 -3.61
C SER A 18 -12.48 -18.90 -4.27
N VAL A 19 -12.27 -17.81 -3.53
CA VAL A 19 -12.34 -16.44 -4.06
C VAL A 19 -11.29 -16.33 -5.18
N HIS A 20 -11.74 -16.48 -6.42
CA HIS A 20 -10.90 -16.36 -7.60
C HIS A 20 -10.73 -14.88 -7.93
N TYR A 21 -9.57 -14.34 -7.58
CA TYR A 21 -9.15 -13.02 -8.00
C TYR A 21 -8.94 -12.98 -9.52
N SER A 22 -9.64 -12.08 -10.22
CA SER A 22 -9.48 -11.86 -11.65
C SER A 22 -8.61 -10.63 -11.91
N PRO A 23 -7.43 -10.78 -12.56
CA PRO A 23 -6.58 -9.65 -12.95
C PRO A 23 -7.27 -8.58 -13.81
N LYS A 24 -8.43 -8.88 -14.41
CA LYS A 24 -9.21 -7.91 -15.21
C LYS A 24 -9.84 -6.81 -14.37
N GLU A 25 -10.11 -7.05 -13.10
CA GLU A 25 -10.80 -6.10 -12.23
C GLU A 25 -9.84 -5.04 -11.67
N TYR A 26 -8.56 -5.39 -11.51
CA TYR A 26 -7.53 -4.49 -10.97
C TYR A 26 -6.25 -4.55 -11.81
N PRO A 27 -6.23 -3.88 -12.98
CA PRO A 27 -5.11 -3.96 -13.93
C PRO A 27 -3.78 -3.39 -13.41
N TYR A 28 -3.83 -2.62 -12.33
CA TYR A 28 -2.66 -2.00 -11.68
C TYR A 28 -2.02 -2.89 -10.60
N VAL A 29 -2.58 -4.08 -10.34
CA VAL A 29 -2.03 -5.03 -9.39
C VAL A 29 -1.13 -6.02 -10.13
N TYR A 30 0.17 -5.91 -9.90
CA TYR A 30 1.15 -6.83 -10.45
C TYR A 30 1.19 -8.15 -9.67
N MET A 31 0.81 -9.24 -10.33
CA MET A 31 0.84 -10.58 -9.73
C MET A 31 2.09 -11.32 -10.22
N GLN A 32 2.96 -11.75 -9.29
CA GLN A 32 4.06 -12.63 -9.65
C GLN A 32 3.51 -13.93 -10.25
N LYS A 33 3.98 -14.28 -11.46
CA LYS A 33 3.64 -15.54 -12.11
C LYS A 33 4.15 -16.72 -11.27
N LYS A 34 3.40 -17.83 -11.29
CA LYS A 34 3.80 -19.09 -10.64
C LYS A 34 5.19 -19.55 -11.12
N ASP A 35 5.91 -20.26 -10.27
CA ASP A 35 7.21 -20.88 -10.57
C ASP A 35 8.32 -19.85 -10.88
N ARG A 36 8.23 -18.66 -10.26
CA ARG A 36 9.23 -17.57 -10.37
C ARG A 36 10.16 -17.50 -9.15
N GLU A 37 9.81 -18.16 -8.06
CA GLU A 37 10.54 -18.13 -6.78
C GLU A 37 11.99 -18.60 -6.88
N LEU A 38 12.33 -19.45 -7.85
CA LEU A 38 13.69 -19.96 -8.08
C LEU A 38 14.44 -19.24 -9.20
N LYS A 39 13.85 -18.20 -9.80
CA LYS A 39 14.43 -17.49 -10.95
C LYS A 39 15.09 -16.19 -10.52
N GLU A 40 15.99 -15.69 -11.36
CA GLU A 40 16.61 -14.39 -11.16
C GLU A 40 15.59 -13.25 -11.02
N TRP A 41 15.91 -12.28 -10.17
CA TRP A 41 15.12 -11.08 -9.96
C TRP A 41 15.02 -10.28 -11.25
N LYS A 42 13.81 -9.84 -11.57
CA LYS A 42 13.54 -8.96 -12.71
C LYS A 42 12.84 -7.72 -12.20
N LEU A 43 13.32 -6.55 -12.58
CA LEU A 43 12.66 -5.29 -12.30
C LEU A 43 11.33 -5.21 -13.07
N VAL A 44 10.26 -4.89 -12.36
CA VAL A 44 8.89 -4.81 -12.93
C VAL A 44 8.27 -3.44 -12.76
N TRP A 45 8.76 -2.65 -11.81
CA TRP A 45 8.31 -1.31 -11.53
C TRP A 45 9.42 -0.58 -10.75
N GLU A 46 9.62 0.70 -11.05
CA GLU A 46 10.53 1.57 -10.32
C GLU A 46 10.02 3.01 -10.27
N GLU A 47 10.48 3.72 -9.25
CA GLU A 47 10.38 5.17 -9.14
C GLU A 47 11.71 5.72 -8.63
N ASN A 48 12.30 6.63 -9.41
CA ASN A 48 13.57 7.27 -9.11
C ASN A 48 13.40 8.75 -8.72
N PHE A 49 12.16 9.29 -8.74
CA PHE A 49 11.81 10.67 -8.39
C PHE A 49 12.61 11.75 -9.14
N ASN A 50 13.02 11.44 -10.38
CA ASN A 50 13.76 12.36 -11.26
C ASN A 50 12.92 13.57 -11.71
N SER A 51 11.59 13.47 -11.67
CA SER A 51 10.70 14.59 -11.97
C SER A 51 10.52 15.48 -10.73
N PRO A 52 10.58 16.82 -10.89
CA PRO A 52 10.35 17.75 -9.77
C PRO A 52 8.90 17.69 -9.26
N LYS A 53 7.97 17.20 -10.08
CA LYS A 53 6.58 16.97 -9.71
C LYS A 53 6.34 15.49 -9.46
N LEU A 54 5.59 15.19 -8.40
CA LEU A 54 5.16 13.85 -8.07
C LEU A 54 4.28 13.29 -9.21
N ASP A 55 4.62 12.11 -9.72
CA ASP A 55 3.83 11.43 -10.75
C ASP A 55 2.49 10.97 -10.19
N SER A 56 1.43 11.72 -10.52
CA SER A 56 0.08 11.44 -10.07
C SER A 56 -0.51 10.16 -10.65
N SER A 57 0.08 9.54 -11.68
CA SER A 57 -0.34 8.21 -12.13
C SER A 57 0.13 7.10 -11.20
N LYS A 58 1.20 7.33 -10.43
CA LYS A 58 1.81 6.36 -9.50
C LYS A 58 1.50 6.63 -8.04
N TRP A 59 1.43 7.91 -7.66
CA TRP A 59 1.38 8.33 -6.26
C TRP A 59 0.27 9.32 -5.98
N SER A 60 -0.33 9.24 -4.79
CA SER A 60 -1.17 10.31 -4.22
C SER A 60 -0.56 10.75 -2.91
N ARG A 61 -0.77 12.03 -2.56
CA ARG A 61 -0.55 12.51 -1.20
C ARG A 61 -1.58 11.90 -0.25
N ILE A 62 -1.17 11.63 0.98
CA ILE A 62 -2.02 11.04 2.01
C ILE A 62 -2.80 12.17 2.70
N PRO A 63 -4.14 12.12 2.73
CA PRO A 63 -4.94 13.09 3.47
C PRO A 63 -4.84 12.84 4.99
N ALA A 64 -5.27 13.82 5.78
CA ALA A 64 -5.44 13.65 7.22
C ALA A 64 -6.41 12.50 7.53
N GLY A 65 -6.18 11.80 8.64
CA GLY A 65 -7.12 10.82 9.18
C GLY A 65 -7.09 10.81 10.70
N GLU A 66 -7.72 9.81 11.31
CA GLU A 66 -7.89 9.74 12.77
C GLU A 66 -6.86 8.86 13.47
N ALA A 67 -6.09 8.06 12.72
CA ALA A 67 -5.12 7.14 13.29
C ALA A 67 -3.81 7.87 13.65
N ASP A 68 -3.08 7.32 14.61
CA ASP A 68 -1.83 7.92 15.09
C ASP A 68 -0.81 8.22 13.99
N TRP A 69 -0.73 7.34 12.98
CA TRP A 69 0.20 7.47 11.88
C TRP A 69 -0.22 8.52 10.83
N ASN A 70 -1.52 8.85 10.70
CA ASN A 70 -2.03 9.78 9.69
C ASN A 70 -2.71 11.05 10.22
N ARG A 71 -2.87 11.20 11.54
CA ARG A 71 -3.50 12.39 12.13
C ARG A 71 -2.83 13.72 11.78
N HIS A 72 -1.53 13.71 11.49
CA HIS A 72 -0.78 14.89 11.07
C HIS A 72 -0.56 14.99 9.55
N MET A 73 -1.07 14.05 8.75
CA MET A 73 -0.86 14.08 7.29
C MET A 73 -1.52 15.32 6.67
N SER A 74 -0.80 15.98 5.77
CA SER A 74 -1.25 17.21 5.15
C SER A 74 -1.05 17.19 3.64
N MET A 75 -1.93 17.93 2.97
CA MET A 75 -1.84 18.19 1.53
C MET A 75 -1.03 19.46 1.23
N ASP A 76 -0.61 20.21 2.25
CA ASP A 76 0.17 21.43 2.14
C ASP A 76 1.49 21.19 1.38
N ASP A 77 1.78 22.01 0.37
CA ASP A 77 3.00 21.94 -0.43
C ASP A 77 4.27 22.10 0.41
N ALA A 78 4.21 22.81 1.55
CA ALA A 78 5.35 22.97 2.45
C ALA A 78 5.83 21.63 3.05
N CYS A 79 4.98 20.60 3.06
CA CYS A 79 5.32 19.25 3.50
C CYS A 79 6.05 18.42 2.43
N PHE A 80 6.18 18.91 1.20
CA PHE A 80 6.75 18.18 0.07
C PHE A 80 7.90 18.96 -0.58
N GLY A 81 8.77 18.24 -1.27
CA GLY A 81 9.84 18.83 -2.07
C GLY A 81 10.47 17.80 -2.99
N SER A 82 11.27 18.30 -3.93
CA SER A 82 12.14 17.49 -4.77
C SER A 82 13.46 18.22 -4.93
N GLU A 83 14.56 17.51 -4.70
CA GLU A 83 15.90 18.05 -4.83
C GLU A 83 16.84 16.92 -5.28
N ASN A 84 17.70 17.17 -6.27
CA ASN A 84 18.71 16.21 -6.74
C ASN A 84 18.17 14.81 -7.12
N GLY A 85 16.96 14.72 -7.65
CA GLY A 85 16.32 13.44 -7.98
C GLY A 85 15.80 12.67 -6.76
N GLU A 86 15.67 13.33 -5.61
CA GLU A 86 15.13 12.74 -4.39
C GLU A 86 13.78 13.37 -4.05
N LEU A 87 12.81 12.53 -3.65
CA LEU A 87 11.60 13.01 -3.01
C LEU A 87 11.91 13.42 -1.57
N ILE A 88 11.46 14.61 -1.17
CA ILE A 88 11.56 15.09 0.19
C ILE A 88 10.17 15.14 0.82
N LEU A 89 9.98 14.37 1.89
CA LEU A 89 8.80 14.43 2.76
C LEU A 89 9.19 15.08 4.08
N LYS A 90 8.45 16.10 4.49
CA LYS A 90 8.79 16.93 5.66
C LYS A 90 7.73 16.81 6.74
N GLY A 91 8.19 16.76 7.99
CA GLY A 91 7.40 17.14 9.15
C GLY A 91 7.71 18.58 9.51
N ILE A 92 6.70 19.45 9.56
CA ILE A 92 6.84 20.88 9.84
C ILE A 92 5.96 21.28 11.03
N LYS A 93 6.38 22.31 11.77
CA LYS A 93 5.51 22.94 12.77
C LYS A 93 4.41 23.69 12.06
N ASN A 94 3.16 23.50 12.48
CA ASN A 94 2.05 24.27 11.95
C ASN A 94 2.07 25.70 12.53
N THR A 95 2.07 26.70 11.65
CA THR A 95 2.04 28.12 12.01
C THR A 95 0.64 28.72 11.96
N ASP A 96 -0.30 28.11 11.23
CA ASP A 96 -1.70 28.54 11.17
C ASP A 96 -2.60 27.59 11.98
N LYS A 97 -2.69 27.89 13.28
CA LYS A 97 -3.52 27.11 14.20
C LYS A 97 -5.01 27.45 14.15
N ASN A 98 -5.39 28.49 13.42
CA ASN A 98 -6.79 28.91 13.31
C ASN A 98 -7.50 28.06 12.26
N SER A 99 -6.85 27.80 11.13
CA SER A 99 -7.38 26.96 10.05
C SER A 99 -7.19 25.47 10.33
N ASP A 100 -6.14 25.10 11.05
CA ASP A 100 -5.81 23.72 11.38
C ASP A 100 -5.23 23.63 12.79
N SER A 101 -5.95 23.02 13.73
CA SER A 101 -5.52 22.99 15.14
C SER A 101 -4.31 22.09 15.41
N ARG A 102 -3.88 21.28 14.43
CA ARG A 102 -2.79 20.31 14.60
C ARG A 102 -1.46 21.05 14.85
N PRO A 103 -0.62 20.55 15.77
CA PRO A 103 0.65 21.20 16.09
C PRO A 103 1.71 21.03 15.01
N PHE A 104 1.61 19.97 14.21
CA PHE A 104 2.55 19.61 13.15
C PHE A 104 1.80 19.13 11.92
N LEU A 105 2.41 19.32 10.76
CA LEU A 105 1.94 18.82 9.47
C LEU A 105 3.02 17.92 8.87
N THR A 106 2.63 16.79 8.29
CA THR A 106 3.55 15.81 7.73
C THR A 106 3.20 15.46 6.29
N GLY A 107 4.22 15.38 5.44
CA GLY A 107 4.09 14.86 4.08
C GLY A 107 4.11 13.33 4.06
N GLY A 108 3.20 12.74 3.30
CA GLY A 108 3.15 11.30 3.04
C GLY A 108 2.58 11.03 1.66
N ILE A 109 3.04 9.96 1.00
CA ILE A 109 2.52 9.50 -0.28
C ILE A 109 2.20 8.00 -0.23
N TRP A 110 1.22 7.57 -1.03
CA TRP A 110 0.89 6.16 -1.21
C TRP A 110 0.67 5.82 -2.69
N SER A 111 0.72 4.53 -3.03
CA SER A 111 0.38 4.01 -4.36
C SER A 111 -1.02 3.38 -4.40
N LYS A 112 -1.85 3.62 -3.38
CA LYS A 112 -3.21 3.07 -3.25
C LYS A 112 -4.03 3.33 -4.52
N GLY A 113 -4.59 2.28 -5.10
CA GLY A 113 -5.36 2.34 -6.35
C GLY A 113 -4.57 2.68 -7.61
N LYS A 114 -3.22 2.68 -7.54
CA LYS A 114 -2.32 3.09 -8.64
C LYS A 114 -1.27 2.06 -8.97
N PHE A 115 -0.68 1.46 -7.94
CA PHE A 115 0.20 0.32 -8.09
C PHE A 115 0.17 -0.52 -6.82
N ALA A 116 -0.04 -1.82 -6.99
CA ALA A 116 0.13 -2.80 -5.95
C ALA A 116 0.78 -4.05 -6.55
N PHE A 117 1.33 -4.91 -5.71
CA PHE A 117 1.90 -6.16 -6.19
C PHE A 117 1.65 -7.28 -5.18
N GLN A 118 1.63 -8.52 -5.67
CA GLN A 118 1.59 -9.71 -4.84
C GLN A 118 2.84 -10.55 -5.08
N TYR A 119 3.57 -10.77 -3.98
CA TYR A 119 4.88 -11.46 -3.92
C TYR A 119 6.01 -10.72 -4.63
N GLY A 120 7.24 -11.12 -4.30
CA GLY A 120 8.46 -10.54 -4.86
C GLY A 120 9.24 -9.77 -3.81
N ARG A 121 9.95 -8.73 -4.25
CA ARG A 121 10.87 -7.94 -3.43
C ARG A 121 10.63 -6.45 -3.66
N ILE A 122 10.67 -5.68 -2.58
CA ILE A 122 10.76 -4.22 -2.62
C ILE A 122 12.10 -3.80 -2.04
N GLU A 123 12.68 -2.77 -2.63
CA GLU A 123 13.79 -2.03 -2.06
C GLU A 123 13.41 -0.55 -2.00
N ILE A 124 13.73 0.10 -0.89
CA ILE A 124 13.57 1.54 -0.71
C ILE A 124 14.90 2.09 -0.22
N ARG A 125 15.43 3.09 -0.93
CA ARG A 125 16.62 3.83 -0.52
C ARG A 125 16.17 5.18 0.01
N ALA A 126 16.37 5.40 1.31
CA ALA A 126 15.96 6.64 1.98
C ALA A 126 17.02 7.10 2.98
N LYS A 127 17.11 8.42 3.18
CA LYS A 127 17.86 9.05 4.27
C LYS A 127 16.87 9.67 5.24
N LEU A 128 17.02 9.37 6.52
CA LEU A 128 16.10 9.85 7.56
C LEU A 128 16.72 11.04 8.30
N GLY A 129 15.94 12.10 8.45
CA GLY A 129 16.23 13.19 9.38
C GLY A 129 15.89 12.78 10.81
N SER A 130 16.63 13.32 11.79
CA SER A 130 16.37 13.09 13.21
C SER A 130 15.67 14.30 13.82
N ALA A 131 14.56 14.06 14.52
CA ALA A 131 13.88 15.04 15.34
C ALA A 131 13.14 14.32 16.47
N LYS A 132 13.11 14.90 17.67
CA LYS A 132 12.39 14.32 18.79
C LYS A 132 10.90 14.19 18.45
N GLY A 133 10.36 12.97 18.54
CA GLY A 133 8.97 12.67 18.22
C GLY A 133 8.68 12.41 16.74
N ALA A 134 9.67 12.56 15.85
CA ALA A 134 9.51 12.15 14.46
C ALA A 134 9.55 10.62 14.34
N TRP A 135 8.62 10.07 13.56
CA TRP A 135 8.53 8.65 13.26
C TRP A 135 8.27 8.44 11.76
N PRO A 136 9.31 8.56 10.90
CA PRO A 136 9.16 8.23 9.48
C PRO A 136 8.93 6.73 9.32
N ALA A 137 8.02 6.35 8.42
CA ALA A 137 7.66 4.96 8.17
C ALA A 137 7.60 4.69 6.66
N MET A 138 8.08 3.50 6.28
CA MET A 138 7.90 2.92 4.95
C MET A 138 7.29 1.55 5.18
N TRP A 139 6.03 1.39 4.77
CA TRP A 139 5.22 0.24 5.10
C TRP A 139 4.16 0.03 4.01
N MET A 140 3.43 -1.07 4.11
CA MET A 140 2.42 -1.46 3.13
C MET A 140 1.12 -1.86 3.81
N LEU A 141 0.02 -1.68 3.07
CA LEU A 141 -1.29 -2.25 3.36
C LEU A 141 -1.70 -3.16 2.21
N ALA A 142 -2.60 -4.09 2.49
CA ALA A 142 -3.25 -4.87 1.44
C ALA A 142 -4.10 -3.94 0.56
N GLU A 143 -3.94 -4.07 -0.76
CA GLU A 143 -4.78 -3.34 -1.72
C GLU A 143 -6.20 -3.91 -1.77
N LEU A 144 -6.33 -5.20 -1.47
CA LEU A 144 -7.58 -5.96 -1.57
C LEU A 144 -7.85 -6.69 -0.26
N ASP A 145 -9.12 -6.71 0.17
CA ASP A 145 -9.62 -7.44 1.34
C ASP A 145 -9.73 -8.95 1.06
N LYS A 146 -8.68 -9.56 0.49
CA LYS A 146 -8.69 -10.97 0.07
C LYS A 146 -8.77 -11.94 1.26
N TYR A 147 -8.27 -11.54 2.42
CA TYR A 147 -8.17 -12.40 3.61
C TYR A 147 -8.90 -11.86 4.84
N GLY A 148 -9.72 -10.81 4.68
CA GLY A 148 -10.51 -10.21 5.76
C GLY A 148 -10.50 -8.67 5.74
N LYS A 149 -11.33 -8.08 6.61
CA LYS A 149 -11.29 -6.67 7.01
C LYS A 149 -10.66 -6.56 8.38
#